data_AF-A0A920B870-F1
#
_entry.id   AF-A0A920B870-F1
#
_cell.length_a   1.000
_cell.length_b   1.000
_cell.length_c   1.000
_cell.angle_alpha   90.00
_cell.angle_beta   90.00
_cell.angle_gamma   90.00
#
_symmetry.space_group_name_H-M   'P 1'
#
loop_
_entity.id
_entity.type
_entity.pdbx_description
1 polymer ?
#
loop_
_entity_poly.entity_id
_entity_poly.type
_entity_poly.pdbx_seq_one_letter_code
_entity_poly.pdbx_strand_id
1 'polypeptide(L)'
;MTLKHLDKNLIKTRFKNTYELCLREGVDITNEKIPVAPAAHYLIGGIKTDIYARTNIKNLYACGEVACSGAHGANRLASNSLLECLVFSKRPLIQLSNFPEKLRKYQKKF
;
A
#
# COMPACT_ATOMS: atom_id res chain seq x y z
N MET A 1 -16.19 -16.86 7.23
CA MET A 1 -16.77 -15.53 7.55
C MET A 1 -18.26 -15.50 7.17
N THR A 2 -19.11 -14.69 7.82
CA THR A 2 -20.53 -14.55 7.42
C THR A 2 -21.01 -13.11 7.49
N LEU A 3 -21.90 -12.73 6.57
CA LEU A 3 -22.55 -11.42 6.51
C LEU A 3 -24.06 -11.50 6.77
N LYS A 4 -24.59 -12.67 7.16
CA LYS A 4 -26.04 -12.92 7.36
C LYS A 4 -26.75 -11.94 8.31
N HIS A 5 -25.99 -11.32 9.21
CA HIS A 5 -26.49 -10.37 10.20
C HIS A 5 -26.67 -8.95 9.62
N LEU A 6 -26.23 -8.71 8.39
CA LEU A 6 -26.38 -7.45 7.69
C LEU A 6 -27.55 -7.51 6.71
N ASP A 7 -28.14 -6.35 6.43
CA ASP A 7 -29.19 -6.23 5.41
C ASP A 7 -28.66 -6.62 4.01
N LYS A 8 -29.49 -7.33 3.24
CA LYS A 8 -29.09 -7.85 1.92
C LYS A 8 -28.88 -6.74 0.90
N ASN A 9 -29.68 -5.68 0.94
CA ASN A 9 -29.51 -4.55 0.02
C ASN A 9 -28.24 -3.77 0.37
N LEU A 10 -27.93 -3.62 1.66
CA LEU A 10 -26.65 -3.06 2.11
C LEU A 10 -25.47 -3.87 1.57
N ILE A 11 -25.51 -5.20 1.66
CA ILE A 11 -24.43 -6.07 1.14
C ILE A 11 -24.25 -5.85 -0.37
N LYS A 12 -25.34 -5.91 -1.15
CA LYS A 12 -25.31 -5.78 -2.62
C LYS A 12 -24.87 -4.39 -3.09
N THR A 13 -25.09 -3.35 -2.29
CA THR A 13 -24.75 -1.96 -2.66
C THR A 13 -23.35 -1.56 -2.18
N ARG A 14 -23.04 -1.72 -0.89
CA ARG A 14 -21.74 -1.33 -0.31
C ARG A 14 -20.59 -2.27 -0.72
N PHE A 15 -20.87 -3.56 -0.87
CA PHE A 15 -19.87 -4.59 -1.20
C PHE A 15 -20.12 -5.21 -2.57
N LYS A 16 -20.66 -4.42 -3.51
CA LYS A 16 -21.07 -4.87 -4.85
C LYS A 16 -20.03 -5.75 -5.54
N ASN A 17 -18.79 -5.29 -5.64
CA ASN A 17 -17.71 -6.03 -6.30
C ASN A 17 -17.45 -7.40 -5.66
N THR A 18 -17.45 -7.45 -4.32
CA THR A 18 -17.27 -8.71 -3.57
C THR A 18 -18.46 -9.63 -3.75
N TYR A 19 -19.69 -9.11 -3.69
CA TYR A 19 -20.91 -9.87 -3.92
C TYR A 19 -20.94 -10.49 -5.33
N GLU A 20 -20.68 -9.70 -6.36
CA GLU A 20 -20.67 -10.15 -7.75
C GLU A 20 -19.56 -11.18 -8.03
N LEU A 21 -18.38 -10.99 -7.43
CA LEU A 21 -17.28 -11.96 -7.53
C LEU A 21 -17.67 -13.29 -6.89
N CYS A 22 -18.11 -13.28 -5.62
CA CYS A 22 -18.46 -14.51 -4.92
C CYS A 22 -19.66 -15.23 -5.56
N LEU A 23 -20.67 -14.49 -6.01
CA LEU A 23 -21.83 -15.08 -6.67
C LEU A 23 -21.46 -15.80 -7.97
N ARG A 24 -20.51 -15.24 -8.74
CA ARG A 24 -19.96 -15.87 -9.95
C ARG A 24 -19.23 -17.18 -9.64
N GLU A 25 -18.55 -17.22 -8.49
CA GLU A 25 -17.88 -18.43 -7.97
C GLU A 25 -18.86 -19.38 -7.24
N GLY A 26 -20.18 -19.14 -7.33
CA GLY A 26 -21.22 -20.02 -6.79
C GLY A 26 -21.53 -19.83 -5.31
N VAL A 27 -21.13 -18.71 -4.70
CA VAL A 27 -21.36 -18.41 -3.26
C VAL A 27 -22.22 -17.14 -3.11
N ASP A 28 -23.46 -17.29 -2.67
CA ASP A 28 -24.31 -16.16 -2.28
C ASP A 28 -23.94 -15.67 -0.87
N ILE A 29 -23.09 -14.65 -0.82
CA ILE A 29 -22.58 -14.08 0.45
C ILE A 29 -23.66 -13.42 1.33
N THR A 30 -24.89 -13.26 0.84
CA THR A 30 -26.03 -12.78 1.65
C THR A 30 -26.66 -13.89 2.48
N ASN A 31 -26.43 -15.16 2.11
CA ASN A 31 -27.09 -16.33 2.71
C ASN A 31 -26.13 -17.48 3.05
N GLU A 32 -24.88 -17.41 2.62
CA GLU A 32 -23.89 -18.47 2.78
C GLU A 32 -22.68 -18.00 3.59
N LYS A 33 -21.87 -18.95 4.07
CA LYS A 33 -20.59 -18.63 4.71
C LYS A 33 -19.53 -18.48 3.62
N ILE A 34 -18.75 -17.41 3.69
CA ILE A 34 -17.60 -17.23 2.81
C ILE A 34 -16.42 -18.04 3.40
N PRO A 35 -15.85 -19.00 2.65
CA PRO A 35 -14.61 -19.65 3.06
C PRO A 35 -13.48 -18.62 2.99
N VAL A 36 -12.80 -18.39 4.11
CA VAL A 36 -11.68 -17.44 4.20
C VAL A 36 -10.53 -18.08 4.95
N ALA A 37 -9.31 -17.72 4.58
CA ALA A 37 -8.08 -18.11 5.25
C ALA A 37 -7.12 -16.91 5.32
N PRO A 38 -6.19 -16.87 6.28
CA PRO A 38 -5.13 -15.87 6.29
C PRO A 38 -4.29 -15.93 5.00
N ALA A 39 -3.86 -14.76 4.52
CA ALA A 39 -2.97 -14.63 3.37
C ALA A 39 -1.89 -13.58 3.68
N ALA A 40 -0.69 -13.79 3.12
CA ALA A 40 0.35 -12.77 3.15
C ALA A 40 -0.14 -11.52 2.41
N HIS A 41 -0.07 -10.35 3.05
CA HIS A 41 -0.73 -9.15 2.56
C HIS A 41 0.21 -7.96 2.35
N TYR A 42 1.25 -7.82 3.18
CA TYR A 42 2.12 -6.66 3.13
C TYR A 42 3.52 -6.97 3.66
N LEU A 43 4.54 -6.40 3.02
CA LEU A 43 5.94 -6.51 3.43
C LEU A 43 6.38 -5.24 4.20
N ILE A 44 6.72 -5.41 5.48
CA ILE A 44 7.22 -4.32 6.34
C ILE A 44 8.75 -4.16 6.22
N GLY A 45 9.44 -5.27 5.90
CA GLY A 45 10.88 -5.26 5.66
C GLY A 45 11.25 -4.62 4.33
N GLY A 46 12.49 -4.80 3.91
CA GLY A 46 12.99 -4.29 2.64
C GLY A 46 14.32 -3.58 2.79
N ILE A 47 14.62 -2.70 1.83
CA ILE A 47 15.86 -1.93 1.79
C ILE A 47 15.84 -0.92 2.93
N LYS A 48 16.81 -1.03 3.86
CA LYS A 48 16.93 -0.06 4.96
C LYS A 48 17.17 1.34 4.41
N THR A 49 16.33 2.28 4.82
CA THR A 49 16.51 3.69 4.50
C THR A 49 16.47 4.57 5.74
N ASP A 50 17.00 5.77 5.61
CA ASP A 50 16.77 6.81 6.60
C ASP A 50 15.43 7.54 6.36
N ILE A 51 15.14 8.54 7.20
CA ILE A 51 13.91 9.32 7.11
C ILE A 51 13.79 10.13 5.80
N TYR A 52 14.82 10.18 4.95
CA TYR A 52 14.81 10.85 3.65
C TYR A 52 14.82 9.86 2.47
N ALA A 53 14.48 8.59 2.72
CA ALA A 53 14.46 7.51 1.73
C ALA A 53 15.84 7.17 1.14
N ARG A 54 16.93 7.57 1.79
CA ARG A 54 18.31 7.28 1.34
C ARG A 54 18.75 5.91 1.83
N THR A 55 19.39 5.15 0.95
CA THR A 55 20.08 3.92 1.33
C THR A 55 21.50 4.22 1.83
N ASN A 56 22.25 3.18 2.23
CA ASN A 56 23.68 3.30 2.51
C ASN A 56 24.54 3.42 1.24
N ILE A 57 23.95 3.26 0.04
CA ILE A 57 24.63 3.44 -1.25
C ILE A 57 24.33 4.85 -1.76
N LYS A 58 25.40 5.59 -2.10
CA LYS A 58 25.29 6.97 -2.59
C LYS A 58 24.43 7.04 -3.86
N ASN A 59 23.51 8.00 -3.90
CA ASN A 59 22.55 8.23 -4.99
C ASN A 59 21.55 7.09 -5.23
N LEU A 60 21.44 6.11 -4.33
CA LEU A 60 20.41 5.08 -4.37
C LEU A 60 19.37 5.34 -3.27
N TYR A 61 18.11 5.33 -3.67
CA TYR A 61 16.96 5.64 -2.82
C TYR A 61 15.93 4.51 -2.91
N ALA A 62 15.14 4.31 -1.86
CA ALA A 62 14.05 3.34 -1.82
C ALA A 62 12.87 3.90 -1.02
N CYS A 63 11.65 3.73 -1.52
CA CYS A 63 10.41 4.19 -0.89
C CYS A 63 9.25 3.23 -1.19
N GLY A 64 8.22 3.24 -0.35
CA GLY A 64 7.10 2.31 -0.48
C GLY A 64 7.41 0.94 0.11
N GLU A 65 6.64 -0.07 -0.29
CA GLU A 65 6.71 -1.43 0.26
C GLU A 65 8.06 -2.15 0.03
N VAL A 66 8.93 -1.63 -0.85
CA VAL A 66 10.29 -2.14 -1.03
C VAL A 66 11.27 -1.65 0.06
N ALA A 67 10.88 -0.65 0.86
CA ALA A 67 11.75 0.02 1.81
C ALA A 67 11.39 -0.32 3.26
N CYS A 68 12.43 -0.42 4.09
CA CYS A 68 12.33 -0.43 5.54
C CYS A 68 12.71 0.96 6.05
N SER A 69 11.74 1.88 6.00
CA SER A 69 11.88 3.27 6.43
C SER A 69 11.83 3.47 7.95
N GLY A 70 11.46 2.41 8.69
CA GLY A 70 11.25 2.43 10.14
C GLY A 70 9.86 2.94 10.57
N ALA A 71 9.03 3.45 9.65
CA ALA A 71 7.71 4.01 9.98
C ALA A 71 6.67 2.97 10.43
N HIS A 72 6.89 1.69 10.12
CA HIS A 72 5.93 0.61 10.39
C HIS A 72 6.31 -0.27 11.59
N GLY A 73 7.51 -0.12 12.15
CA GLY A 73 7.98 -0.97 13.26
C GLY A 73 7.88 -2.47 12.91
N ALA A 74 7.34 -3.27 13.84
CA ALA A 74 7.10 -4.70 13.63
C ALA A 74 5.73 -5.02 13.02
N ASN A 75 4.78 -4.08 13.08
CA ASN A 75 3.41 -4.27 12.60
C ASN A 75 2.90 -2.97 11.99
N ARG A 76 2.61 -3.02 10.69
CA ARG A 76 2.09 -1.89 9.94
C ARG A 76 0.67 -1.56 10.41
N LEU A 77 0.44 -0.31 10.77
CA LEU A 77 -0.91 0.21 11.01
C LEU A 77 -1.67 0.37 9.68
N ALA A 78 -2.98 0.09 9.69
CA ALA A 78 -3.83 0.20 8.52
C ALA A 78 -3.77 1.61 7.90
N SER A 79 -4.01 1.70 6.59
CA SER A 79 -4.03 2.96 5.80
C SER A 79 -2.72 3.76 5.68
N ASN A 80 -1.64 3.37 6.37
CA ASN A 80 -0.40 4.14 6.33
C ASN A 80 0.49 3.87 5.11
N SER A 81 0.37 2.74 4.42
CA SER A 81 1.30 2.37 3.33
C SER A 81 1.23 3.29 2.11
N LEU A 82 0.04 3.70 1.68
CA LEU A 82 -0.08 4.62 0.54
C LEU A 82 0.47 6.00 0.89
N LEU A 83 0.25 6.45 2.13
CA LEU A 83 0.79 7.70 2.62
C LEU A 83 2.31 7.65 2.77
N GLU A 84 2.86 6.51 3.19
CA GLU A 84 4.29 6.24 3.26
C GLU A 84 4.93 6.39 1.88
N CYS A 85 4.35 5.78 0.83
CA CYS A 85 4.79 5.97 -0.55
C CYS A 85 4.85 7.45 -0.96
N LEU A 86 3.80 8.22 -0.67
CA LEU A 86 3.72 9.64 -1.06
C LEU A 86 4.72 10.52 -0.29
N VAL A 87 4.87 10.29 1.01
CA VAL A 87 5.76 11.09 1.86
C VAL A 87 7.22 10.79 1.52
N PHE A 88 7.59 9.50 1.46
CA PHE A 88 8.99 9.10 1.26
C PHE A 88 9.46 9.23 -0.19
N SER A 89 8.58 9.22 -1.20
CA SER A 89 8.97 9.55 -2.58
C SER A 89 9.28 11.04 -2.77
N LYS A 90 8.61 11.94 -2.02
CA LYS A 90 8.81 13.40 -2.14
C LYS A 90 10.06 13.91 -1.42
N ARG A 91 10.40 13.35 -0.25
CA ARG A 91 11.55 13.78 0.56
C ARG A 91 12.90 13.81 -0.18
N PRO A 92 13.31 12.79 -0.95
CA PRO A 92 14.58 12.83 -1.66
C PRO A 92 14.60 13.90 -2.74
N LEU A 93 13.47 14.21 -3.39
CA LEU A 93 13.39 15.28 -4.38
C LEU A 93 13.70 16.66 -3.79
N ILE A 94 13.24 16.93 -2.57
CA ILE A 94 13.52 18.18 -1.85
C ILE A 94 15.01 18.30 -1.50
N GLN A 95 15.66 17.19 -1.15
CA GLN A 95 17.10 17.20 -0.91
C GLN A 95 17.91 17.35 -2.22
N LEU A 96 17.42 16.75 -3.30
CA LEU A 96 18.02 16.85 -4.63
C LEU A 96 17.77 18.21 -5.30
N SER A 97 16.80 19.02 -4.89
CA SER A 97 16.64 20.38 -5.43
C SER A 97 17.79 21.33 -5.07
N ASN A 98 18.66 20.95 -4.11
CA ASN A 98 19.92 21.64 -3.82
C ASN A 98 21.12 21.04 -4.61
N PHE A 99 20.90 20.09 -5.53
CA PHE A 99 21.95 19.53 -6.38
C PHE A 99 22.18 20.36 -7.66
N PRO A 100 23.42 20.35 -8.20
CA PRO A 100 23.79 21.10 -9.40
C PRO A 100 22.93 20.75 -10.63
N GLU A 101 22.71 21.75 -11.50
CA GLU A 101 21.77 21.80 -12.63
C GLU A 101 21.70 20.57 -13.56
N LYS A 102 22.76 19.76 -13.64
CA LYS A 102 22.89 18.65 -14.60
C LYS A 102 21.81 17.55 -14.48
N LEU A 103 21.09 17.46 -13.37
CA LEU A 103 20.05 16.44 -13.14
C LEU A 103 18.60 16.95 -13.27
N ARG A 104 18.38 18.27 -13.42
CA ARG A 104 17.05 18.87 -13.63
C ARG A 104 16.31 18.32 -14.88
N LYS A 105 17.05 17.77 -15.84
CA LYS A 105 16.50 17.15 -17.06
C LYS A 105 15.59 15.94 -16.80
N TYR A 106 15.69 15.30 -15.63
CA TYR A 106 14.85 14.13 -15.27
C TYR A 106 13.58 14.50 -14.49
N GLN A 107 13.46 15.73 -13.97
CA GLN A 107 12.28 16.18 -13.21
C GLN A 107 11.07 16.56 -14.09
N LYS A 108 11.28 16.89 -15.37
CA LYS A 108 10.23 17.38 -16.28
C LYS A 108 9.48 16.28 -17.06
N LYS A 109 9.65 15.00 -16.71
CA LYS A 109 9.14 13.87 -17.50
C LYS A 109 8.00 13.08 -16.86
N PHE A 110 7.40 13.61 -15.80
CA PHE A 110 6.21 13.08 -15.15
C PHE A 110 5.20 14.20 -14.92
#